data_AF-A0A7V4HIK3-F1
#
_entry.id   AF-A0A7V4HIK3-F1
#
_cell.length_a   1.000
_cell.length_b   1.000
_cell.length_c   1.000
_cell.angle_alpha   90.00
_cell.angle_beta   90.00
_cell.angle_gamma   90.00
#
_symmetry.space_group_name_H-M   'P 1'
#
loop_
_entity.id
_entity.type
_entity.pdbx_description
1 polymer ?
#
loop_
_entity_poly.entity_id
_entity_poly.type
_entity_poly.pdbx_seq_one_letter_code
_entity_poly.pdbx_strand_id
1 'polypeptide(L)'
;AFMGILAGFTTMLANAAGPIMVLYLLAMRLPKEGFLGTAAWYFLLMNCFKVPFSVRLGILDGPAALAAVVCAPAVAAGAICGVAAARRMSDRFFASTAYALAAAAALYLVVSALRQPG
;
A
#
# COMPACT_ATOMS: atom_id res chain seq x y z
N ALA A 1 -3.07 28.88 -10.79
CA ALA A 1 -3.86 27.79 -11.40
C ALA A 1 -3.01 26.53 -11.61
N PHE A 2 -1.98 26.54 -12.46
CA PHE A 2 -1.18 25.35 -12.80
C PHE A 2 -0.52 24.65 -11.59
N MET A 3 0.15 25.39 -10.70
CA MET A 3 0.76 24.82 -9.48
C MET A 3 -0.27 24.18 -8.53
N GLY A 4 -1.49 24.73 -8.45
CA GLY A 4 -2.57 24.16 -7.65
C GLY A 4 -3.11 22.86 -8.23
N ILE A 5 -3.23 22.78 -9.57
CA ILE A 5 -3.57 21.54 -10.28
C ILE A 5 -2.48 20.48 -10.04
N LEU A 6 -1.20 20.87 -10.15
CA LEU A 6 -0.07 19.97 -9.93
C LEU A 6 -0.02 19.46 -8.48
N ALA A 7 -0.26 20.35 -7.50
CA ALA A 7 -0.30 19.99 -6.08
C ALA A 7 -1.46 19.03 -5.76
N GLY A 8 -2.66 19.29 -6.30
CA GLY A 8 -3.82 18.40 -6.16
C GLY A 8 -3.57 17.03 -6.79
N PHE A 9 -3.04 17.00 -8.01
CA PHE A 9 -2.66 15.76 -8.71
C PHE A 9 -1.62 14.95 -7.93
N THR A 10 -0.56 15.62 -7.46
CA THR A 10 0.52 14.97 -6.69
C THR A 10 0.00 14.38 -5.38
N THR A 11 -0.92 15.06 -4.71
CA THR A 11 -1.53 14.58 -3.45
C THR A 11 -2.40 13.35 -3.69
N MET A 12 -3.19 13.35 -4.76
CA MET A 12 -3.94 12.15 -5.18
C MET A 12 -3.01 10.97 -5.48
N LEU A 13 -1.94 11.20 -6.23
CA LEU A 13 -0.97 10.16 -6.57
C LEU A 13 -0.27 9.58 -5.32
N ALA A 14 0.07 10.45 -4.36
CA ALA A 14 0.71 10.05 -3.11
C ALA A 14 -0.16 9.08 -2.29
N ASN A 15 -1.47 9.32 -2.22
CA ASN A 15 -2.43 8.43 -1.54
C ASN A 15 -2.75 7.16 -2.35
N ALA A 16 -2.70 7.22 -3.69
CA ALA A 16 -3.03 6.10 -4.57
C ALA A 16 -1.87 5.12 -4.79
N ALA A 17 -0.67 5.39 -4.25
CA ALA A 17 0.54 4.59 -4.50
C ALA A 17 0.37 3.09 -4.17
N GLY A 18 -0.38 2.77 -3.10
CA GLY A 18 -0.67 1.39 -2.71
C GLY A 18 -1.52 0.63 -3.74
N PRO A 19 -2.76 1.10 -4.01
CA PRO A 19 -3.63 0.51 -5.03
C PRO A 19 -3.01 0.45 -6.43
N ILE A 20 -2.26 1.48 -6.83
CA ILE A 20 -1.56 1.50 -8.13
C ILE A 20 -0.56 0.34 -8.21
N MET A 21 0.23 0.09 -7.16
CA MET A 21 1.17 -1.03 -7.15
C MET A 21 0.46 -2.38 -7.24
N VAL A 22 -0.66 -2.55 -6.53
CA VAL A 22 -1.48 -3.77 -6.61
C VAL A 22 -1.99 -4.01 -8.02
N LEU A 23 -2.53 -2.98 -8.68
CA LEU A 23 -3.00 -3.05 -10.06
C LEU A 23 -1.86 -3.37 -11.04
N TYR A 24 -0.69 -2.76 -10.87
CA TYR A 24 0.49 -3.06 -11.67
C TYR A 24 0.90 -4.52 -11.57
N LEU A 25 0.98 -5.07 -10.35
CA LEU A 25 1.34 -6.47 -10.14
C LEU A 25 0.26 -7.45 -10.65
N LEU A 26 -1.03 -7.06 -10.58
CA LEU A 26 -2.12 -7.80 -11.21
C LEU A 26 -2.02 -7.80 -12.73
N ALA A 27 -1.63 -6.67 -13.34
CA ALA A 27 -1.43 -6.56 -14.78
C ALA A 27 -0.25 -7.42 -15.27
N MET A 28 0.79 -7.55 -14.43
CA MET A 28 1.94 -8.44 -14.68
C MET A 28 1.60 -9.93 -14.59
N ARG A 29 0.38 -10.29 -14.13
CA ARG A 29 -0.11 -11.67 -14.00
C ARG A 29 0.85 -12.59 -13.23
N LEU A 30 1.49 -12.04 -12.21
CA LEU A 30 2.41 -12.81 -11.37
C LEU A 30 1.66 -13.94 -10.66
N PRO A 31 2.30 -15.11 -10.47
CA PRO A 31 1.77 -16.10 -9.55
C PRO A 31 1.67 -15.48 -8.15
N LYS A 32 0.74 -15.98 -7.33
CA LYS A 32 0.41 -15.44 -6.00
C LYS A 32 1.65 -15.17 -5.13
N GLU A 33 2.60 -16.09 -5.13
CA GLU A 33 3.85 -15.98 -4.36
C GLU A 33 4.74 -14.85 -4.89
N GLY A 34 4.85 -14.73 -6.21
CA GLY A 34 5.57 -13.62 -6.86
C GLY A 34 4.90 -12.27 -6.59
N PHE A 35 3.56 -12.22 -6.60
CA PHE A 35 2.80 -11.03 -6.24
C PHE A 35 3.09 -10.59 -4.80
N LEU A 36 2.94 -11.50 -3.82
CA LEU A 36 3.16 -11.22 -2.39
C LEU A 36 4.61 -10.83 -2.11
N GLY A 37 5.57 -11.58 -2.65
CA GLY A 37 6.99 -11.32 -2.45
C GLY A 37 7.43 -9.99 -3.05
N THR A 38 7.01 -9.70 -4.28
CA THR A 38 7.37 -8.44 -4.97
C THR A 38 6.74 -7.23 -4.26
N ALA A 39 5.47 -7.33 -3.87
CA ALA A 39 4.82 -6.27 -3.10
C ALA A 39 5.51 -6.04 -1.76
N ALA A 40 5.85 -7.10 -1.02
CA ALA A 40 6.54 -7.00 0.26
C ALA A 40 7.90 -6.32 0.13
N TRP A 41 8.73 -6.75 -0.82
CA TRP A 41 10.03 -6.12 -1.08
C TRP A 41 9.90 -4.68 -1.54
N TYR A 42 8.97 -4.38 -2.44
CA TYR A 42 8.72 -3.02 -2.91
C TYR A 42 8.37 -2.09 -1.76
N PHE A 43 7.38 -2.45 -0.93
CA PHE A 43 6.99 -1.61 0.19
C PHE A 43 8.06 -1.55 1.28
N LEU A 44 8.82 -2.62 1.52
CA LEU A 44 9.93 -2.58 2.46
C LEU A 44 10.98 -1.55 2.00
N LEU A 45 11.46 -1.65 0.76
CA LEU A 45 12.46 -0.75 0.21
C LEU A 45 11.96 0.70 0.17
N MET A 46 10.72 0.93 -0.26
CA MET A 46 10.11 2.26 -0.27
C MET A 46 9.94 2.84 1.14
N ASN A 47 9.59 2.03 2.14
CA ASN A 47 9.49 2.48 3.52
C ASN A 47 10.88 2.77 4.12
N CYS A 48 11.87 1.91 3.89
CA CYS A 48 13.26 2.16 4.29
C CYS A 48 13.80 3.45 3.69
N PHE A 49 13.51 3.71 2.41
CA PHE A 49 13.87 4.97 1.75
C PHE A 49 13.21 6.19 2.39
N LYS A 50 11.99 6.06 2.92
CA LYS A 50 11.27 7.15 3.61
C LYS A 50 11.85 7.49 4.99
N VAL A 51 12.38 6.51 5.72
CA VAL A 51 12.92 6.69 7.09
C VAL A 51 13.82 7.92 7.24
N PRO A 52 14.88 8.14 6.43
CA PRO A 52 15.75 9.31 6.59
C PRO A 52 15.00 10.65 6.44
N PHE A 53 13.99 10.71 5.57
CA PHE A 53 13.16 11.91 5.42
C PHE A 53 12.25 12.09 6.64
N SER A 54 11.64 11.02 7.14
CA SER A 54 10.81 11.06 8.34
C SER A 54 11.58 11.51 9.58
N VAL A 55 12.86 11.10 9.73
CA VAL A 55 13.74 11.58 10.81
C VAL A 55 14.05 13.07 10.63
N ARG A 56 14.42 13.50 9.42
CA ARG A 56 14.74 14.92 9.14
C ARG A 56 13.54 15.86 9.31
N LEU A 57 12.33 15.37 9.06
CA LEU A 57 11.08 16.11 9.24
C LEU A 57 10.58 16.08 10.71
N GLY A 58 11.26 15.36 11.61
CA GLY A 58 10.83 15.21 13.01
C GLY A 58 9.58 14.34 13.19
N ILE A 59 9.15 13.61 12.16
CA ILE A 59 8.00 12.70 12.20
C ILE A 59 8.38 11.39 12.91
N LEU A 60 9.61 10.91 12.68
CA LEU A 60 10.17 9.76 13.38
C LEU A 60 11.16 10.25 14.44
N ASP A 61 10.63 10.56 15.63
CA ASP A 61 11.39 10.93 16.82
C ASP A 61 11.56 9.73 17.78
N GLY A 62 12.20 9.93 18.94
CA GLY A 62 12.47 8.86 19.91
C GLY A 62 11.22 8.09 20.34
N PRO A 63 10.14 8.77 20.78
CA PRO A 63 8.86 8.14 21.11
C PRO A 63 8.23 7.38 19.92
N ALA A 64 8.19 7.98 18.72
CA ALA A 64 7.65 7.31 17.54
C ALA A 64 8.46 6.07 17.14
N ALA A 65 9.79 6.14 17.26
CA ALA A 65 10.68 5.01 17.02
C ALA A 65 10.45 3.87 18.03
N LEU A 66 10.27 4.20 19.31
CA LEU A 66 9.93 3.20 20.33
C LEU A 66 8.59 2.54 20.03
N ALA A 67 7.56 3.33 19.68
CA ALA A 67 6.26 2.81 19.28
C ALA A 67 6.38 1.86 18.08
N ALA A 68 7.16 2.22 17.06
CA ALA A 68 7.41 1.37 15.90
C ALA A 68 8.09 0.04 16.29
N VAL A 69 9.08 0.06 17.19
CA VAL A 69 9.76 -1.16 17.67
C VAL A 69 8.80 -2.04 18.48
N VAL A 70 7.97 -1.46 19.35
CA VAL A 70 6.98 -2.21 20.14
C VAL A 70 5.91 -2.84 19.24
N CYS A 71 5.54 -2.18 18.14
CA CYS A 71 4.60 -2.73 17.15
C CYS A 71 5.24 -3.73 16.18
N ALA A 72 6.57 -3.73 16.01
CA ALA A 72 7.25 -4.58 15.03
C ALA A 72 6.95 -6.08 15.19
N PRO A 73 6.89 -6.68 16.40
CA PRO A 73 6.49 -8.08 16.58
C PRO A 73 5.07 -8.36 16.09
N ALA A 74 4.12 -7.45 16.35
CA ALA A 74 2.74 -7.59 15.89
C ALA A 74 2.65 -7.52 14.35
N VAL A 75 3.43 -6.64 13.71
CA VAL A 75 3.56 -6.56 12.26
C VAL A 75 4.16 -7.84 11.68
N ALA A 76 5.22 -8.37 12.29
CA ALA A 76 5.85 -9.62 11.87
C ALA A 76 4.88 -10.81 12.00
N ALA A 77 4.16 -10.91 13.12
CA ALA A 77 3.13 -11.92 13.33
C ALA A 77 2.01 -11.79 12.27
N GLY A 78 1.53 -10.58 12.02
CA GLY A 78 0.53 -10.29 10.99
C GLY A 78 1.00 -10.69 9.58
N ALA A 79 2.26 -10.40 9.24
CA ALA A 79 2.85 -10.78 7.96
C ALA A 79 2.95 -12.31 7.81
N ILE A 80 3.42 -13.03 8.83
CA ILE A 80 3.50 -14.49 8.83
C ILE A 80 2.11 -15.11 8.70
N CYS A 81 1.14 -14.64 9.51
CA CYS A 81 -0.25 -15.08 9.44
C CYS A 81 -0.88 -14.80 8.06
N GLY A 82 -0.62 -13.63 7.49
CA GLY A 82 -1.09 -13.24 6.17
C GLY A 82 -0.54 -14.14 5.06
N VAL A 83 0.78 -14.43 5.08
CA VAL A 83 1.41 -15.35 4.13
C VAL A 83 0.85 -16.77 4.31
N ALA A 84 0.70 -17.25 5.54
CA ALA A 84 0.13 -18.57 5.81
C ALA A 84 -1.31 -18.69 5.30
N ALA A 85 -2.14 -17.66 5.50
CA ALA A 85 -3.50 -17.60 4.97
C ALA A 85 -3.51 -17.57 3.44
N ALA A 86 -2.68 -16.72 2.82
CA ALA A 86 -2.62 -16.59 1.36
C ALA A 86 -2.13 -17.88 0.69
N ARG A 87 -1.19 -18.62 1.30
CA ARG A 87 -0.73 -19.92 0.80
C ARG A 87 -1.86 -20.95 0.68
N ARG A 88 -2.88 -20.88 1.54
CA ARG A 88 -4.06 -21.76 1.50
C ARG A 88 -5.07 -21.39 0.41
N MET A 89 -4.97 -20.20 -0.18
CA MET A 89 -5.87 -19.76 -1.27
C MET A 89 -5.40 -20.34 -2.61
N SER A 90 -6.33 -20.69 -3.50
CA SER A 90 -5.97 -20.99 -4.90
C SER A 90 -5.59 -19.70 -5.63
N ASP A 91 -4.72 -19.79 -6.65
CA ASP A 91 -4.28 -18.62 -7.41
C ASP A 91 -5.46 -17.90 -8.09
N ARG A 92 -6.45 -18.67 -8.57
CA ARG A 92 -7.69 -18.13 -9.13
C ARG A 92 -8.50 -17.35 -8.09
N PHE A 93 -8.64 -17.89 -6.87
CA PHE A 93 -9.36 -17.22 -5.80
C PHE A 93 -8.63 -15.94 -5.40
N PHE A 94 -7.32 -16.01 -5.16
CA PHE A 94 -6.48 -14.85 -4.85
C PHE A 94 -6.61 -13.74 -5.89
N ALA A 95 -6.46 -14.08 -7.18
CA ALA A 95 -6.58 -13.11 -8.26
C ALA A 95 -7.99 -12.50 -8.31
N SER A 96 -9.05 -13.32 -8.21
CA SER A 96 -10.43 -12.82 -8.24
C SER A 96 -10.73 -11.88 -7.07
N THR A 97 -10.27 -12.21 -5.86
CA THR A 97 -10.43 -11.34 -4.68
C THR A 97 -9.65 -10.04 -4.86
N ALA A 98 -8.42 -10.11 -5.38
CA ALA A 98 -7.61 -8.92 -5.62
C ALA A 98 -8.27 -7.99 -6.67
N TYR A 99 -8.79 -8.53 -7.77
CA TYR A 99 -9.56 -7.75 -8.75
C TYR A 99 -10.83 -7.15 -8.16
N ALA A 100 -11.59 -7.92 -7.37
CA ALA A 100 -12.82 -7.44 -6.75
C ALA A 100 -12.55 -6.30 -5.76
N LEU A 101 -11.52 -6.44 -4.91
CA LEU A 101 -11.10 -5.39 -3.98
C LEU A 101 -10.56 -4.15 -4.71
N ALA A 102 -9.80 -4.34 -5.79
CA ALA A 102 -9.30 -3.23 -6.60
C ALA A 102 -10.45 -2.47 -7.29
N ALA A 103 -11.44 -3.19 -7.82
CA ALA A 103 -12.64 -2.58 -8.41
C ALA A 103 -13.46 -1.83 -7.36
N ALA A 104 -13.65 -2.40 -6.17
CA ALA A 104 -14.33 -1.75 -5.06
C ALA A 104 -13.60 -0.48 -4.59
N ALA A 105 -12.26 -0.53 -4.48
CA ALA A 105 -11.43 0.62 -4.13
C ALA A 105 -11.50 1.73 -5.20
N ALA A 106 -11.45 1.36 -6.49
CA ALA A 106 -11.61 2.32 -7.59
C ALA A 106 -12.98 2.99 -7.56
N LEU A 107 -14.05 2.22 -7.36
CA LEU A 107 -15.41 2.74 -7.24
C LEU A 107 -15.55 3.66 -6.02
N TYR A 108 -15.01 3.26 -4.88
CA TYR A 108 -15.00 4.08 -3.66
C TYR A 108 -14.28 5.40 -3.90
N LEU A 109 -13.12 5.37 -4.56
CA LEU A 109 -12.34 6.58 -4.85
C LEU A 109 -13.14 7.54 -5.73
N VAL A 110 -13.77 7.04 -6.81
CA VAL A 110 -14.63 7.85 -7.70
C VAL A 110 -15.80 8.44 -6.93
N VAL A 111 -16.52 7.64 -6.13
CA VAL A 111 -17.65 8.14 -5.34
C VAL A 111 -17.20 9.15 -4.29
N SER A 112 -16.05 8.94 -3.64
CA SER A 112 -15.50 9.88 -2.66
C SER A 112 -15.12 11.22 -3.30
N ALA A 113 -14.56 11.19 -4.51
CA ALA A 113 -14.21 12.39 -5.26
C ALA A 113 -15.46 13.18 -5.69
N LEU A 114 -16.56 12.49 -6.02
CA LEU A 114 -17.84 13.12 -6.35
C LEU A 114 -18.58 13.67 -5.13
N ARG A 115 -18.30 13.15 -3.92
CA ARG A 115 -18.96 13.56 -2.66
C ARG A 115 -18.30 14.74 -1.95
N GLN A 116 -17.08 15.12 -2.31
CA GLN A 116 -16.42 16.32 -1.77
C GLN A 116 -16.51 17.46 -2.79
N PRO A 117 -17.60 18.24 -2.83
CA PRO A 117 -17.59 19.50 -3.55
C PRO A 117 -16.74 20.50 -2.74
N GLY A 118 -15.55 20.81 -3.28
CA GLY A 118 -14.71 21.98 -3.01
C GLY A 118 -14.74 22.59 -1.62
#